data_AF-A0A843GIU8-F1
#
_entry.id   AF-A0A843GIU8-F1
#
_cell.length_a   1.000
_cell.length_b   1.000
_cell.length_c   1.000
_cell.angle_alpha   90.00
_cell.angle_beta   90.00
_cell.angle_gamma   90.00
#
_symmetry.space_group_name_H-M   'P 1'
#
loop_
_entity.id
_entity.type
_entity.pdbx_description
1 polymer ?
#
loop_
_entity_poly.entity_id
_entity_poly.type
_entity_poly.pdbx_seq_one_letter_code
_entity_poly.pdbx_strand_id
1 'polypeptide(L)'
;MKQLLIVDKAKALNANTGTTVTPYNLSGLAKGAISFFELGASSLLSAAPTKNFAIALGRGSNSPAFVIPEVDIDTLQITKALPVPGKAFSRKFTFPTPVKGKDYSIMFIKCATVPHERNTWTCTVTASGTTASTEATAMKTAIEAKLGDKFTVSVATAAVTITAKTVGEQWEAKFADELTGTSWAGSTDYVNAEPTIGDKAYVQHLASMCAAGKGFTDTYRDGDTIYPGYPEVVEDLTPNTSGDAGASTSGYAVFTLRFQVGRDAAKTRDEKVWQVVHIAVPVDSGSAYAAISSILPEGNFKDAKTAAIAAEVVEEMVNSSDLNESA
;
A
#
# COMPACT_ATOMS: atom_id res chain seq x y z
N MET A 1 14.97 7.13 -12.04
CA MET A 1 13.84 8.08 -11.92
C MET A 1 12.61 7.29 -11.52
N LYS A 2 11.79 7.81 -10.59
CA LYS A 2 10.53 7.17 -10.14
C LYS A 2 9.35 7.92 -10.72
N GLN A 3 8.33 7.21 -11.19
CA GLN A 3 7.09 7.80 -11.70
C GLN A 3 5.88 7.07 -11.09
N LEU A 4 4.78 7.78 -10.89
CA LEU A 4 3.51 7.22 -10.44
C LEU A 4 2.43 7.53 -11.48
N LEU A 5 1.67 6.50 -11.87
CA LEU A 5 0.44 6.59 -12.65
C LEU A 5 -0.72 6.19 -11.74
N ILE A 6 -1.79 6.99 -11.75
CA ILE A 6 -2.99 6.73 -10.93
C ILE A 6 -4.15 6.51 -11.88
N VAL A 7 -4.77 5.33 -11.79
CA VAL A 7 -5.95 4.97 -12.58
C VAL A 7 -7.21 5.41 -11.83
N ASP A 8 -8.12 6.05 -12.56
CA ASP A 8 -9.42 6.49 -12.04
C ASP A 8 -10.38 5.29 -11.96
N LYS A 9 -11.11 5.18 -10.85
CA LYS A 9 -11.94 4.00 -10.57
C LYS A 9 -13.05 3.81 -11.59
N ALA A 10 -13.58 4.90 -12.15
CA ALA A 10 -14.64 4.83 -13.14
C ALA A 10 -14.12 4.48 -14.54
N LYS A 11 -12.81 4.26 -14.72
CA LYS A 11 -12.20 4.01 -16.03
C LYS A 11 -11.77 2.55 -16.17
N ALA A 12 -12.39 1.89 -17.14
CA ALA A 12 -11.87 0.63 -17.67
C ALA A 12 -10.51 0.84 -18.37
N LEU A 13 -9.79 -0.27 -18.55
CA LEU A 13 -8.62 -0.31 -19.44
C LEU A 13 -9.01 0.26 -20.82
N ASN A 14 -8.18 1.15 -21.38
CA ASN A 14 -8.39 1.78 -22.69
C ASN A 14 -9.67 2.63 -22.81
N ALA A 15 -10.29 3.04 -21.69
CA ALA A 15 -11.49 3.88 -21.73
C ALA A 15 -11.23 5.18 -22.52
N ASN A 16 -12.16 5.52 -23.42
CA ASN A 16 -11.99 6.62 -24.37
C ASN A 16 -13.14 7.62 -24.32
N THR A 17 -12.93 8.80 -24.91
CA THR A 17 -13.88 9.91 -24.95
C THR A 17 -14.74 9.93 -26.23
N GLY A 18 -14.95 8.76 -26.86
CA GLY A 18 -15.68 8.63 -28.14
C GLY A 18 -14.78 8.60 -29.38
N THR A 19 -13.48 8.89 -29.22
CA THR A 19 -12.46 8.70 -30.26
C THR A 19 -11.71 7.40 -30.01
N THR A 20 -11.55 6.57 -31.04
CA THR A 20 -10.81 5.31 -30.93
C THR A 20 -9.37 5.58 -30.52
N VAL A 21 -8.93 4.92 -29.44
CA VAL A 21 -7.55 4.95 -28.96
C VAL A 21 -6.76 3.86 -29.67
N THR A 22 -5.60 4.22 -30.20
CA THR A 22 -4.66 3.29 -30.83
C THR A 22 -3.24 3.61 -30.35
N PRO A 23 -2.26 2.71 -30.56
CA PRO A 23 -0.86 2.98 -30.25
C PRO A 23 -0.31 4.26 -30.89
N TYR A 24 -0.85 4.67 -32.05
CA TYR A 24 -0.44 5.88 -32.77
C TYR A 24 -1.33 7.10 -32.50
N ASN A 25 -2.48 6.90 -31.85
CA ASN A 25 -3.42 7.97 -31.53
C ASN A 25 -3.99 7.79 -30.12
N LEU A 26 -3.38 8.49 -29.17
CA LEU A 26 -3.79 8.51 -27.77
C LEU A 26 -4.70 9.71 -27.41
N SER A 27 -5.09 10.52 -28.40
CA SER A 27 -5.88 11.75 -28.15
C SER A 27 -7.27 11.49 -27.58
N GLY A 28 -7.81 10.30 -27.84
CA GLY A 28 -9.10 9.84 -27.31
C GLY A 28 -9.03 9.22 -25.91
N LEU A 29 -7.84 9.05 -25.33
CA LEU A 29 -7.68 8.34 -24.05
C LEU A 29 -8.27 9.18 -22.91
N ALA A 30 -9.29 8.63 -22.24
CA ALA A 30 -10.00 9.35 -21.20
C ALA A 30 -9.09 9.68 -20.01
N LYS A 31 -9.36 10.80 -19.34
CA LYS A 31 -8.63 11.18 -18.13
C LYS A 31 -8.69 10.04 -17.10
N GLY A 32 -7.52 9.64 -16.59
CA GLY A 32 -7.39 8.57 -15.60
C GLY A 32 -7.51 7.15 -16.18
N ALA A 33 -7.75 6.99 -17.48
CA ALA A 33 -7.67 5.71 -18.16
C ALA A 33 -6.23 5.36 -18.52
N ILE A 34 -5.88 4.09 -18.45
CA ILE A 34 -4.55 3.57 -18.80
C ILE A 34 -4.64 2.64 -20.01
N SER A 35 -3.58 2.64 -20.82
CA SER A 35 -3.42 1.80 -21.99
C SER A 35 -2.00 1.26 -22.08
N PHE A 36 -1.86 0.06 -22.64
CA PHE A 36 -0.60 -0.59 -22.92
C PHE A 36 -0.53 -0.96 -24.40
N PHE A 37 0.64 -0.90 -25.01
CA PHE A 37 0.83 -1.33 -26.40
C PHE A 37 2.27 -1.72 -26.67
N GLU A 38 2.50 -2.75 -27.48
CA GLU A 38 3.85 -3.09 -27.94
C GLU A 38 4.36 -2.02 -28.91
N LEU A 39 5.67 -1.80 -28.92
CA LEU A 39 6.31 -0.90 -29.86
C LEU A 39 6.11 -1.41 -31.30
N GLY A 40 5.49 -0.58 -32.15
CA GLY A 40 5.16 -0.93 -33.54
C GLY A 40 3.86 -1.71 -33.71
N ALA A 41 3.08 -1.96 -32.65
CA ALA A 41 1.78 -2.60 -32.77
C ALA A 41 0.71 -1.64 -33.32
N SER A 42 -0.31 -2.21 -33.95
CA SER A 42 -1.49 -1.49 -34.44
C SER A 42 -2.66 -1.50 -33.44
N SER A 43 -2.57 -2.29 -32.38
CA SER A 43 -3.62 -2.47 -31.36
C SER A 43 -3.09 -2.29 -29.95
N LEU A 44 -3.98 -1.94 -29.03
CA LEU A 44 -3.70 -1.88 -27.60
C LEU A 44 -3.70 -3.30 -27.02
N LEU A 45 -2.89 -3.53 -26.00
CA LEU A 45 -2.77 -4.81 -25.33
C LEU A 45 -4.02 -5.13 -24.51
N SER A 46 -4.43 -6.38 -24.59
CA SER A 46 -5.42 -7.03 -23.72
C SER A 46 -4.82 -8.23 -22.94
N ALA A 47 -3.56 -8.57 -23.21
CA ALA A 47 -2.81 -9.66 -22.60
C ALA A 47 -1.36 -9.20 -22.34
N ALA A 48 -0.59 -10.04 -21.65
CA ALA A 48 0.80 -9.74 -21.35
C ALA A 48 1.61 -9.45 -22.63
N PRO A 49 2.45 -8.40 -22.64
CA PRO A 49 3.31 -8.09 -23.76
C PRO A 49 4.31 -9.22 -24.01
N THR A 50 4.65 -9.44 -25.27
CA THR A 50 5.67 -10.41 -25.71
C THR A 50 7.00 -9.74 -26.08
N LYS A 51 6.98 -8.41 -26.22
CA LYS A 51 8.09 -7.52 -26.62
C LYS A 51 8.09 -6.24 -25.78
N ASN A 52 9.08 -5.38 -25.99
CA ASN A 52 9.10 -4.04 -25.40
C ASN A 52 7.80 -3.30 -25.71
N PHE A 53 7.26 -2.66 -24.68
CA PHE A 53 5.94 -2.04 -24.72
C PHE A 53 5.97 -0.66 -24.09
N ALA A 54 4.95 0.12 -24.37
CA ALA A 54 4.73 1.44 -23.81
C ALA A 54 3.49 1.45 -22.92
N ILE A 55 3.48 2.41 -22.00
CA ILE A 55 2.36 2.66 -21.09
C ILE A 55 1.87 4.09 -21.33
N ALA A 56 0.56 4.26 -21.50
CA ALA A 56 -0.06 5.56 -21.68
C ALA A 56 -1.13 5.82 -20.60
N LEU A 57 -1.09 7.00 -19.98
CA LEU A 57 -2.11 7.49 -19.06
C LEU A 57 -2.81 8.71 -19.64
N GLY A 58 -4.13 8.66 -19.74
CA GLY A 58 -4.94 9.76 -20.24
C GLY A 58 -4.98 10.94 -19.28
N ARG A 59 -4.73 12.15 -19.80
CA ARG A 59 -4.72 13.40 -19.01
C ARG A 59 -5.96 14.27 -19.21
N GLY A 60 -6.90 13.81 -20.03
CA GLY A 60 -8.12 14.54 -20.39
C GLY A 60 -7.94 15.49 -21.56
N SER A 61 -9.01 16.23 -21.87
CA SER A 61 -9.06 17.13 -23.03
C SER A 61 -7.95 18.18 -22.99
N ASN A 62 -7.39 18.49 -24.16
CA ASN A 62 -6.34 19.50 -24.35
C ASN A 62 -5.01 19.20 -23.62
N SER A 63 -4.78 17.96 -23.18
CA SER A 63 -3.50 17.51 -22.64
C SER A 63 -3.08 16.21 -23.34
N PRO A 64 -1.86 16.13 -23.89
CA PRO A 64 -1.38 14.86 -24.44
C PRO A 64 -1.34 13.80 -23.34
N ALA A 65 -1.62 12.55 -23.71
CA ALA A 65 -1.43 11.43 -22.80
C ALA A 65 0.01 11.42 -22.27
N PHE A 66 0.16 11.05 -21.00
CA PHE A 66 1.49 10.79 -20.44
C PHE A 66 1.95 9.43 -20.91
N VAL A 67 3.13 9.34 -21.52
CA VAL A 67 3.63 8.10 -22.11
C VAL A 67 4.98 7.73 -21.52
N ILE A 68 5.08 6.48 -21.07
CA ILE A 68 6.34 5.79 -20.80
C ILE A 68 6.65 5.00 -22.06
N PRO A 69 7.61 5.46 -22.89
CA PRO A 69 7.70 5.04 -24.28
C PRO A 69 8.28 3.64 -24.46
N GLU A 70 9.14 3.18 -23.55
CA GLU A 70 9.79 1.89 -23.70
C GLU A 70 10.04 1.25 -22.33
N VAL A 71 9.32 0.18 -22.09
CA VAL A 71 9.54 -0.77 -21.00
C VAL A 71 10.22 -1.99 -21.60
N ASP A 72 11.48 -2.19 -21.24
CA ASP A 72 12.27 -3.35 -21.64
C ASP A 72 11.77 -4.60 -20.91
N ILE A 73 11.21 -5.54 -21.66
CA ILE A 73 10.62 -6.76 -21.10
C ILE A 73 11.68 -7.71 -20.54
N ASP A 74 12.90 -7.70 -21.07
CA ASP A 74 13.95 -8.64 -20.70
C ASP A 74 14.54 -8.36 -19.31
N THR A 75 14.43 -7.10 -18.86
CA THR A 75 14.90 -6.64 -17.55
C THR A 75 13.77 -6.27 -16.59
N LEU A 76 12.52 -6.46 -17.02
CA LEU A 76 11.33 -6.07 -16.26
C LEU A 76 11.07 -7.01 -15.08
N GLN A 77 11.00 -6.40 -13.90
CA GLN A 77 10.54 -7.01 -12.67
C GLN A 77 9.26 -6.30 -12.23
N ILE A 78 8.20 -7.06 -11.99
CA ILE A 78 6.95 -6.55 -11.44
C ILE A 78 6.74 -7.10 -10.04
N THR A 79 6.46 -6.21 -9.09
CA THR A 79 5.91 -6.57 -7.78
C THR A 79 4.54 -5.94 -7.60
N LYS A 80 3.64 -6.65 -6.93
CA LYS A 80 2.26 -6.23 -6.75
C LYS A 80 1.94 -6.12 -5.26
N ALA A 81 1.68 -4.91 -4.80
CA ALA A 81 1.16 -4.68 -3.45
C ALA A 81 -0.37 -4.61 -3.52
N LEU A 82 -1.05 -5.55 -2.87
CA LEU A 82 -2.50 -5.51 -2.70
C LEU A 82 -2.87 -4.52 -1.59
N PRO A 83 -4.06 -3.90 -1.65
CA PRO A 83 -4.53 -3.06 -0.55
C PRO A 83 -4.70 -3.91 0.71
N VAL A 84 -4.20 -3.42 1.83
CA VAL A 84 -4.26 -4.07 3.14
C VAL A 84 -4.71 -3.04 4.18
N PRO A 85 -5.78 -3.28 4.93
CA PRO A 85 -6.19 -2.37 5.99
C PRO A 85 -5.13 -2.35 7.10
N GLY A 86 -4.82 -1.15 7.59
CA GLY A 86 -3.91 -1.01 8.71
C GLY A 86 -4.50 -1.52 10.02
N LYS A 87 -3.64 -1.74 11.01
CA LYS A 87 -4.02 -2.13 12.37
C LYS A 87 -3.66 -1.03 13.35
N ALA A 88 -4.56 -0.74 14.28
CA ALA A 88 -4.25 0.13 15.41
C ALA A 88 -3.46 -0.67 16.46
N PHE A 89 -2.53 0.00 17.13
CA PHE A 89 -1.87 -0.58 18.31
C PHE A 89 -2.92 -0.94 19.36
N SER A 90 -2.87 -2.18 19.87
CA SER A 90 -3.72 -2.59 20.99
C SER A 90 -2.95 -3.45 21.98
N ARG A 91 -3.19 -3.19 23.26
CA ARG A 91 -2.61 -3.93 24.39
C ARG A 91 -3.68 -4.16 25.44
N LYS A 92 -3.68 -5.36 26.02
CA LYS A 92 -4.52 -5.70 27.16
C LYS A 92 -3.69 -6.30 28.26
N PHE A 93 -4.02 -6.00 29.50
CA PHE A 93 -3.43 -6.65 30.67
C PHE A 93 -4.48 -6.79 31.76
N THR A 94 -4.22 -7.68 32.71
CA THR A 94 -5.06 -7.82 33.91
C THR A 94 -4.36 -7.14 35.06
N PHE A 95 -5.04 -6.22 35.72
CA PHE A 95 -4.51 -5.53 36.89
C PHE A 95 -4.29 -6.55 38.02
N PRO A 96 -3.10 -6.63 38.64
CA PRO A 96 -2.83 -7.57 39.72
C PRO A 96 -3.63 -7.20 40.98
N THR A 97 -3.67 -8.08 41.99
CA THR A 97 -4.25 -7.72 43.29
C THR A 97 -3.44 -6.58 43.92
N PRO A 98 -4.04 -5.39 44.11
CA PRO A 98 -3.29 -4.24 44.55
C PRO A 98 -2.98 -4.27 46.04
N VAL A 99 -1.85 -3.67 46.41
CA VAL A 99 -1.48 -3.38 47.80
C VAL A 99 -1.72 -1.91 48.07
N LYS A 100 -2.55 -1.61 49.07
CA LYS A 100 -2.92 -0.23 49.42
C LYS A 100 -1.69 0.64 49.66
N GLY A 101 -1.68 1.84 49.06
CA GLY A 101 -0.61 2.83 49.20
C GLY A 101 0.61 2.57 48.30
N LYS A 102 0.55 1.58 47.40
CA LYS A 102 1.59 1.34 46.41
C LYS A 102 1.22 1.93 45.05
N ASP A 103 2.25 2.23 44.25
CA ASP A 103 2.11 2.83 42.94
C ASP A 103 2.20 1.78 41.83
N TYR A 104 1.32 1.93 40.84
CA TYR A 104 1.19 1.08 39.68
C TYR A 104 1.31 1.97 38.43
N SER A 105 2.33 1.74 37.61
CA SER A 105 2.66 2.66 36.50
C SER A 105 2.78 1.97 35.14
N ILE A 106 2.33 2.67 34.09
CA ILE A 106 2.55 2.29 32.69
C ILE A 106 3.24 3.45 31.98
N MET A 107 4.36 3.14 31.33
CA MET A 107 5.07 4.05 30.44
C MET A 107 4.67 3.75 28.99
N PHE A 108 4.18 4.77 28.29
CA PHE A 108 3.88 4.76 26.87
C PHE A 108 4.99 5.48 26.10
N ILE A 109 5.46 4.86 25.04
CA ILE A 109 6.50 5.37 24.15
C ILE A 109 5.92 5.41 22.74
N LYS A 110 5.85 6.58 22.12
CA LYS A 110 5.56 6.70 20.69
C LYS A 110 6.84 6.39 19.91
N CYS A 111 6.79 5.40 19.03
CA CYS A 111 7.93 5.03 18.20
C CYS A 111 8.02 5.97 16.99
N ALA A 112 9.21 6.04 16.38
CA ALA A 112 9.46 6.79 15.13
C ALA A 112 9.04 8.28 15.17
N THR A 113 9.21 8.95 16.32
CA THR A 113 8.97 10.39 16.45
C THR A 113 10.12 11.21 15.88
N VAL A 114 9.82 12.43 15.40
CA VAL A 114 10.85 13.38 14.96
C VAL A 114 11.74 13.75 16.16
N PRO A 115 13.06 13.95 15.98
CA PRO A 115 13.92 14.42 17.05
C PRO A 115 13.33 15.68 17.72
N HIS A 116 13.39 15.72 19.05
CA HIS A 116 12.86 16.80 19.91
C HIS A 116 11.34 16.85 20.10
N GLU A 117 10.57 15.94 19.50
CA GLU A 117 9.18 15.75 19.90
C GLU A 117 9.09 14.95 21.20
N ARG A 118 8.10 15.29 22.05
CA ARG A 118 7.78 14.46 23.21
C ARG A 118 7.25 13.12 22.72
N ASN A 119 7.90 12.05 23.16
CA ASN A 119 7.57 10.68 22.77
C ASN A 119 7.26 9.76 23.95
N THR A 120 7.35 10.24 25.18
CA THR A 120 7.18 9.43 26.40
C THR A 120 6.13 10.03 27.32
N TRP A 121 5.29 9.16 27.89
CA TRP A 121 4.27 9.51 28.88
C TRP A 121 4.17 8.41 29.93
N THR A 122 4.04 8.78 31.20
CA THR A 122 3.84 7.82 32.28
C THR A 122 2.50 8.08 32.96
N CYS A 123 1.70 7.04 33.10
CA CYS A 123 0.44 7.03 33.85
C CYS A 123 0.63 6.21 35.11
N THR A 124 0.32 6.79 36.27
CA THR A 124 0.54 6.18 37.60
C THR A 124 -0.75 6.26 38.39
N VAL A 125 -1.07 5.18 39.10
CA VAL A 125 -2.17 5.09 40.05
C VAL A 125 -1.62 4.60 41.39
N THR A 126 -1.94 5.31 42.46
CA THR A 126 -1.69 4.86 43.83
C THR A 126 -2.90 4.08 44.33
N ALA A 127 -2.70 2.82 44.72
CA ALA A 127 -3.81 1.96 45.11
C ALA A 127 -4.51 2.45 46.38
N SER A 128 -5.82 2.65 46.28
CA SER A 128 -6.70 3.09 47.37
C SER A 128 -7.15 1.93 48.27
N GLY A 129 -7.15 0.70 47.74
CA GLY A 129 -7.56 -0.52 48.44
C GLY A 129 -6.94 -1.79 47.84
N THR A 130 -7.61 -2.92 48.01
CA THR A 130 -7.15 -4.26 47.59
C THR A 130 -7.95 -4.84 46.41
N THR A 131 -8.84 -4.06 45.81
CA THR A 131 -9.75 -4.51 44.74
C THR A 131 -9.19 -4.15 43.37
N ALA A 132 -8.77 -5.15 42.61
CA ALA A 132 -8.14 -4.96 41.30
C ALA A 132 -9.03 -4.21 40.27
N SER A 133 -10.34 -4.45 40.26
CA SER A 133 -11.25 -3.77 39.33
C SER A 133 -11.39 -2.27 39.60
N THR A 134 -11.30 -1.87 40.86
CA THR A 134 -11.32 -0.45 41.24
C THR A 134 -10.07 0.25 40.71
N GLU A 135 -8.90 -0.37 40.91
CA GLU A 135 -7.62 0.21 40.46
C GLU A 135 -7.45 0.13 38.93
N ALA A 136 -8.02 -0.88 38.26
CA ALA A 136 -8.13 -0.94 36.81
C ALA A 136 -8.95 0.24 36.24
N THR A 137 -10.05 0.60 36.91
CA THR A 137 -10.87 1.76 36.54
C THR A 137 -10.13 3.07 36.79
N ALA A 138 -9.42 3.19 37.92
CA ALA A 138 -8.55 4.34 38.19
C ALA A 138 -7.44 4.47 37.13
N MET A 139 -6.84 3.35 36.69
CA MET A 139 -5.83 3.33 35.63
C MET A 139 -6.40 3.81 34.30
N LYS A 140 -7.62 3.38 33.93
CA LYS A 140 -8.33 3.93 32.78
C LYS A 140 -8.44 5.45 32.87
N THR A 141 -8.94 5.99 33.99
CA THR A 141 -9.08 7.43 34.17
C THR A 141 -7.73 8.16 34.07
N ALA A 142 -6.67 7.60 34.65
CA ALA A 142 -5.32 8.17 34.59
C ALA A 142 -4.75 8.20 33.16
N ILE A 143 -5.03 7.17 32.34
CA ILE A 143 -4.63 7.12 30.93
C ILE A 143 -5.46 8.12 30.12
N GLU A 144 -6.78 8.13 30.27
CA GLU A 144 -7.66 9.05 29.53
C GLU A 144 -7.37 10.52 29.85
N ALA A 145 -7.01 10.85 31.09
CA ALA A 145 -6.64 12.20 31.48
C ALA A 145 -5.34 12.70 30.82
N LYS A 146 -4.36 11.81 30.58
CA LYS A 146 -3.05 12.18 30.00
C LYS A 146 -2.94 11.94 28.49
N LEU A 147 -3.66 10.94 27.98
CA LEU A 147 -3.50 10.38 26.64
C LEU A 147 -4.84 10.07 25.97
N GLY A 148 -5.96 10.64 26.45
CA GLY A 148 -7.29 10.41 25.88
C GLY A 148 -7.45 10.92 24.45
N ASP A 149 -6.57 11.79 23.97
CA ASP A 149 -6.47 12.17 22.56
C ASP A 149 -5.84 11.07 21.68
N LYS A 150 -5.03 10.17 22.27
CA LYS A 150 -4.24 9.14 21.56
C LYS A 150 -4.81 7.74 21.71
N PHE A 151 -5.40 7.43 22.87
CA PHE A 151 -5.90 6.10 23.18
C PHE A 151 -7.38 6.11 23.56
N THR A 152 -8.06 5.02 23.22
CA THR A 152 -9.34 4.62 23.79
C THR A 152 -9.05 3.50 24.79
N VAL A 153 -9.55 3.62 26.02
CA VAL A 153 -9.31 2.63 27.08
C VAL A 153 -10.63 2.04 27.57
N SER A 154 -10.71 0.71 27.59
CA SER A 154 -11.86 -0.01 28.12
C SER A 154 -11.44 -0.92 29.26
N VAL A 155 -12.32 -1.04 30.26
CA VAL A 155 -12.10 -1.93 31.42
C VAL A 155 -13.24 -2.92 31.50
N ALA A 156 -12.91 -4.21 31.63
CA ALA A 156 -13.84 -5.27 31.92
C ALA A 156 -13.33 -6.04 33.14
N THR A 157 -14.00 -5.92 34.28
CA THR A 157 -13.52 -6.43 35.58
C THR A 157 -12.16 -5.82 35.97
N ALA A 158 -11.09 -6.62 36.02
CA ALA A 158 -9.72 -6.16 36.25
C ALA A 158 -8.89 -6.05 34.95
N ALA A 159 -9.46 -6.42 33.80
CA ALA A 159 -8.77 -6.35 32.51
C ALA A 159 -8.87 -4.93 31.93
N VAL A 160 -7.73 -4.34 31.59
CA VAL A 160 -7.61 -3.03 30.95
C VAL A 160 -7.13 -3.26 29.51
N THR A 161 -7.91 -2.78 28.54
CA THR A 161 -7.55 -2.78 27.12
C THR A 161 -7.32 -1.34 26.66
N ILE A 162 -6.18 -1.12 26.00
CA ILE A 162 -5.72 0.17 25.51
C ILE A 162 -5.57 0.04 24.00
N THR A 163 -6.29 0.86 23.24
CA THR A 163 -6.24 0.85 21.77
C THR A 163 -5.94 2.24 21.25
N ALA A 164 -4.94 2.37 20.38
CA ALA A 164 -4.62 3.64 19.72
C ALA A 164 -5.78 4.09 18.84
N LYS A 165 -6.08 5.40 18.86
CA LYS A 165 -7.12 5.99 18.02
C LYS A 165 -6.70 6.09 16.56
N THR A 166 -5.40 6.26 16.32
CA THR A 166 -4.83 6.38 14.98
C THR A 166 -4.26 5.03 14.53
N VAL A 167 -4.72 4.54 13.37
CA VAL A 167 -4.21 3.33 12.73
C VAL A 167 -2.76 3.55 12.26
N GLY A 168 -1.92 2.53 12.36
CA GLY A 168 -0.53 2.58 11.90
C GLY A 168 0.45 3.35 12.80
N GLU A 169 -0.03 4.11 13.80
CA GLU A 169 0.86 4.73 14.79
C GLU A 169 1.49 3.68 15.69
N GLN A 170 2.82 3.60 15.63
CA GLN A 170 3.57 2.66 16.45
C GLN A 170 3.76 3.19 17.86
N TRP A 171 3.37 2.35 18.82
CA TRP A 171 3.50 2.60 20.25
C TRP A 171 4.17 1.41 20.92
N GLU A 172 4.82 1.68 22.03
CA GLU A 172 5.30 0.68 22.96
C GLU A 172 4.79 1.02 24.36
N ALA A 173 4.38 0.01 25.11
CA ALA A 173 3.92 0.15 26.48
C ALA A 173 4.73 -0.75 27.40
N LYS A 174 5.26 -0.19 28.48
CA LYS A 174 6.07 -0.88 29.49
C LYS A 174 5.45 -0.70 30.87
N PHE A 175 5.42 -1.76 31.65
CA PHE A 175 5.05 -1.69 33.05
C PHE A 175 6.19 -1.16 33.90
N ALA A 176 5.84 -0.40 34.94
CA ALA A 176 6.74 0.17 35.94
C ALA A 176 6.11 0.03 37.35
N ASP A 177 6.93 0.23 38.39
CA ASP A 177 6.55 0.07 39.81
C ASP A 177 5.93 -1.31 40.09
N GLU A 178 4.84 -1.39 40.86
CA GLU A 178 4.20 -2.67 41.21
C GLU A 178 3.45 -3.34 40.04
N LEU A 179 3.45 -2.74 38.83
CA LEU A 179 3.07 -3.46 37.61
C LEU A 179 4.24 -4.23 36.99
N THR A 180 5.49 -4.02 37.45
CA THR A 180 6.63 -4.82 36.99
C THR A 180 6.40 -6.31 37.26
N GLY A 181 6.70 -7.15 36.26
CA GLY A 181 6.41 -8.58 36.29
C GLY A 181 5.02 -8.98 35.79
N THR A 182 4.11 -8.02 35.54
CA THR A 182 2.86 -8.28 34.82
C THR A 182 3.14 -8.54 33.34
N SER A 183 2.39 -9.45 32.72
CA SER A 183 2.46 -9.72 31.29
C SER A 183 1.28 -9.08 30.56
N TRP A 184 1.53 -8.58 29.35
CA TRP A 184 0.47 -8.31 28.39
C TRP A 184 -0.26 -9.62 28.04
N ALA A 185 -1.57 -9.55 27.81
CA ALA A 185 -2.36 -10.68 27.35
C ALA A 185 -1.87 -11.21 25.99
N GLY A 186 -2.17 -12.48 25.71
CA GLY A 186 -1.67 -13.21 24.54
C GLY A 186 -2.08 -12.66 23.18
N SER A 187 -1.63 -13.33 22.11
CA SER A 187 -1.59 -12.85 20.72
C SER A 187 -2.90 -12.36 20.09
N THR A 188 -4.07 -12.67 20.66
CA THR A 188 -5.37 -12.19 20.19
C THR A 188 -5.71 -10.78 20.71
N ASP A 189 -5.18 -10.37 21.85
CA ASP A 189 -5.40 -9.06 22.48
C ASP A 189 -4.15 -8.15 22.40
N TYR A 190 -3.13 -8.61 21.69
CA TYR A 190 -1.89 -7.90 21.37
C TYR A 190 -1.87 -7.63 19.86
N VAL A 191 -1.95 -6.35 19.48
CA VAL A 191 -1.88 -5.94 18.08
C VAL A 191 -0.78 -4.90 17.93
N ASN A 192 0.22 -5.20 17.11
CA ASN A 192 1.17 -4.19 16.67
C ASN A 192 0.51 -3.32 15.60
N ALA A 193 0.81 -2.02 15.65
CA ALA A 193 0.29 -1.12 14.62
C ALA A 193 0.93 -1.46 13.27
N GLU A 194 0.09 -1.56 12.26
CA GLU A 194 0.47 -1.75 10.86
C GLU A 194 -0.13 -0.60 10.06
N PRO A 195 0.64 0.09 9.20
CA PRO A 195 0.08 1.14 8.36
C PRO A 195 -0.87 0.55 7.32
N THR A 196 -1.87 1.33 6.93
CA THR A 196 -2.73 0.98 5.80
C THR A 196 -1.93 1.03 4.50
N ILE A 197 -2.10 0.02 3.64
CA ILE A 197 -1.50 -0.04 2.30
C ILE A 197 -2.62 0.11 1.28
N GLY A 198 -2.42 0.98 0.29
CA GLY A 198 -3.38 1.16 -0.79
C GLY A 198 -4.59 2.02 -0.44
N ASP A 199 -4.53 2.85 0.60
CA ASP A 199 -5.50 3.93 0.80
C ASP A 199 -5.07 5.23 0.09
N LYS A 200 -5.94 6.24 0.17
CA LYS A 200 -5.67 7.57 -0.39
C LYS A 200 -4.36 8.17 0.16
N ALA A 201 -4.13 8.09 1.47
CA ALA A 201 -2.95 8.67 2.10
C ALA A 201 -1.66 7.97 1.63
N TYR A 202 -1.69 6.64 1.49
CA TYR A 202 -0.60 5.85 0.94
C TYR A 202 -0.27 6.25 -0.50
N VAL A 203 -1.26 6.37 -1.38
CA VAL A 203 -1.03 6.76 -2.78
C VAL A 203 -0.56 8.21 -2.89
N GLN A 204 -1.08 9.12 -2.06
CA GLN A 204 -0.61 10.51 -2.02
C GLN A 204 0.84 10.62 -1.54
N HIS A 205 1.23 9.83 -0.54
CA HIS A 205 2.62 9.73 -0.11
C HIS A 205 3.51 9.08 -1.17
N LEU A 206 3.01 8.10 -1.92
CA LEU A 206 3.74 7.55 -3.07
C LEU A 206 3.91 8.60 -4.19
N ALA A 207 2.90 9.44 -4.41
CA ALA A 207 2.94 10.54 -5.38
C ALA A 207 4.00 11.57 -4.99
N SER A 208 4.12 11.92 -3.70
CA SER A 208 5.17 12.82 -3.21
C SER A 208 6.57 12.23 -3.41
N MET A 209 6.75 10.93 -3.14
CA MET A 209 8.02 10.23 -3.40
C MET A 209 8.38 10.17 -4.89
N CYS A 210 7.39 10.29 -5.78
CA CYS A 210 7.55 10.31 -7.24
C CYS A 210 7.58 11.73 -7.83
N ALA A 211 7.54 12.77 -7.01
CA ALA A 211 7.59 14.19 -7.38
C ALA A 211 8.76 14.52 -8.33
N ALA A 212 9.94 13.94 -8.06
CA ALA A 212 11.14 14.17 -8.86
C ALA A 212 10.96 13.75 -10.33
N GLY A 213 10.11 12.77 -10.62
CA GLY A 213 9.77 12.38 -11.99
C GLY A 213 8.97 13.45 -12.75
N LYS A 214 8.36 14.38 -12.03
CA LYS A 214 7.60 15.53 -12.57
C LYS A 214 8.41 16.83 -12.58
N GLY A 215 9.70 16.77 -12.22
CA GLY A 215 10.62 17.90 -12.29
C GLY A 215 10.66 18.79 -11.05
N PHE A 216 10.09 18.37 -9.92
CA PHE A 216 10.22 19.05 -8.63
C PHE A 216 10.79 18.10 -7.58
N THR A 217 11.75 18.59 -6.79
CA THR A 217 12.35 17.83 -5.68
C THR A 217 11.31 17.60 -4.59
N ASP A 218 11.47 16.56 -3.77
CA ASP A 218 10.61 16.29 -2.61
C ASP A 218 10.56 17.50 -1.66
N THR A 219 9.57 18.38 -1.87
CA THR A 219 9.29 19.52 -1.01
C THR A 219 8.28 19.06 0.02
N TYR A 220 8.76 18.29 1.00
CA TYR A 220 8.02 18.01 2.22
C TYR A 220 7.48 19.35 2.77
N ARG A 221 6.14 19.47 2.87
CA ARG A 221 5.35 20.64 3.32
C ARG A 221 5.31 21.88 2.42
N ASP A 222 6.38 22.25 1.71
CA ASP A 222 6.37 23.50 0.91
C ASP A 222 5.71 23.35 -0.48
N GLY A 223 5.54 22.11 -0.95
CA GLY A 223 5.00 21.84 -2.29
C GLY A 223 3.54 22.27 -2.48
N ASP A 224 2.72 22.26 -1.44
CA ASP A 224 1.30 22.68 -1.55
C ASP A 224 1.15 24.17 -1.88
N THR A 225 2.09 24.99 -1.36
CA THR A 225 2.07 26.45 -1.49
C THR A 225 2.61 26.89 -2.85
N ILE A 226 3.48 26.08 -3.45
CA ILE A 226 4.17 26.38 -4.70
C ILE A 226 3.46 25.74 -5.90
N TYR A 227 2.87 24.55 -5.73
CA TYR A 227 2.27 23.77 -6.82
C TYR A 227 0.78 23.48 -6.54
N PRO A 228 -0.14 24.25 -7.15
CA PRO A 228 -1.57 24.01 -7.03
C PRO A 228 -1.95 22.57 -7.42
N GLY A 229 -2.68 21.88 -6.54
CA GLY A 229 -3.10 20.49 -6.74
C GLY A 229 -2.09 19.44 -6.25
N TYR A 230 -1.09 19.84 -5.45
CA TYR A 230 -0.22 18.94 -4.70
C TYR A 230 -0.62 18.86 -3.21
N PRO A 231 -0.58 17.67 -2.56
CA PRO A 231 -0.44 16.33 -3.15
C PRO A 231 -1.54 16.04 -4.18
N GLU A 232 -1.27 15.13 -5.11
CA GLU A 232 -2.22 14.79 -6.16
C GLU A 232 -3.61 14.47 -5.60
N VAL A 233 -4.64 14.96 -6.28
CA VAL A 233 -6.02 14.63 -5.94
C VAL A 233 -6.26 13.18 -6.32
N VAL A 234 -6.25 12.32 -5.30
CA VAL A 234 -6.53 10.89 -5.39
C VAL A 234 -7.93 10.63 -4.85
N GLU A 235 -8.69 9.77 -5.53
CA GLU A 235 -10.00 9.35 -5.05
C GLU A 235 -9.87 8.67 -3.70
N ASP A 236 -10.84 8.92 -2.82
CA ASP A 236 -10.85 8.34 -1.48
C ASP A 236 -11.33 6.88 -1.53
N LEU A 237 -10.37 5.97 -1.69
CA LEU A 237 -10.60 4.54 -1.65
C LEU A 237 -9.96 3.98 -0.38
N THR A 238 -10.79 3.46 0.51
CA THR A 238 -10.34 2.84 1.74
C THR A 238 -10.29 1.32 1.58
N PRO A 239 -9.16 0.66 1.89
CA PRO A 239 -9.11 -0.78 2.02
C PRO A 239 -10.13 -1.27 3.05
N ASN A 240 -11.09 -2.10 2.61
CA ASN A 240 -12.03 -2.78 3.48
C ASN A 240 -11.46 -4.12 3.96
N THR A 241 -11.86 -4.55 5.15
CA THR A 241 -11.62 -5.91 5.61
C THR A 241 -12.89 -6.72 5.35
N SER A 242 -12.76 -7.81 4.60
CA SER A 242 -13.59 -9.00 4.83
C SER A 242 -12.67 -10.12 5.31
N GLY A 243 -12.32 -10.10 6.60
CA GLY A 243 -11.56 -11.16 7.24
C GLY A 243 -10.03 -11.05 7.16
N ASP A 244 -9.39 -11.72 8.12
CA ASP A 244 -7.96 -11.81 8.44
C ASP A 244 -6.96 -11.71 7.28
N ALA A 245 -5.89 -10.92 7.47
CA ALA A 245 -4.58 -10.94 6.77
C ALA A 245 -4.56 -11.10 5.22
N GLY A 246 -5.72 -11.03 4.59
CA GLY A 246 -5.98 -11.30 3.19
C GLY A 246 -6.30 -10.01 2.46
N ALA A 247 -5.91 -9.97 1.19
CA ALA A 247 -6.09 -8.84 0.30
C ALA A 247 -7.47 -8.18 0.43
N SER A 248 -7.48 -6.86 0.55
CA SER A 248 -8.72 -6.10 0.57
C SER A 248 -9.43 -6.14 -0.79
N THR A 249 -10.76 -6.12 -0.75
CA THR A 249 -11.62 -6.03 -1.96
C THR A 249 -11.84 -4.59 -2.42
N SER A 250 -11.27 -3.61 -1.72
CA SER A 250 -11.31 -2.19 -2.06
C SER A 250 -9.96 -1.51 -1.76
N GLY A 251 -9.76 -0.29 -2.25
CA GLY A 251 -8.48 0.41 -2.17
C GLY A 251 -7.69 0.33 -3.47
N TYR A 252 -6.41 0.68 -3.46
CA TYR A 252 -5.53 0.64 -4.61
C TYR A 252 -4.55 -0.54 -4.51
N ALA A 253 -4.50 -1.37 -5.55
CA ALA A 253 -3.36 -2.24 -5.78
C ALA A 253 -2.27 -1.43 -6.48
N VAL A 254 -1.03 -1.56 -6.03
CA VAL A 254 0.12 -0.86 -6.61
C VAL A 254 1.02 -1.86 -7.31
N PHE A 255 1.11 -1.72 -8.62
CA PHE A 255 2.09 -2.42 -9.45
C PHE A 255 3.37 -1.62 -9.48
N THR A 256 4.50 -2.23 -9.15
CA THR A 256 5.82 -1.61 -9.23
C THR A 256 6.61 -2.30 -10.32
N LEU A 257 6.86 -1.57 -11.40
CA LEU A 257 7.63 -2.01 -12.54
C LEU A 257 9.04 -1.46 -12.40
N ARG A 258 10.03 -2.34 -12.37
CA ARG A 258 11.44 -1.99 -12.40
C ARG A 258 12.08 -2.59 -13.64
N PHE A 259 12.64 -1.75 -14.49
CA PHE A 259 13.25 -2.16 -15.76
C PHE A 259 14.45 -1.26 -16.10
N GLN A 260 15.30 -1.74 -16.99
CA GLN A 260 16.39 -0.96 -17.54
C GLN A 260 15.92 -0.27 -18.81
N VAL A 261 16.31 0.99 -19.01
CA VAL A 261 16.13 1.65 -20.30
C VAL A 261 17.49 1.76 -20.98
N GLY A 262 17.65 1.03 -22.08
CA GLY A 262 18.70 1.27 -23.06
C GLY A 262 18.34 2.52 -23.86
N ARG A 263 19.31 3.42 -24.09
CA ARG A 263 19.14 4.46 -25.11
C ARG A 263 20.01 4.08 -26.30
N ASP A 264 19.55 3.08 -27.05
CA ASP A 264 20.31 2.51 -28.18
C ASP A 264 20.76 3.57 -29.20
N ALA A 265 20.04 4.68 -29.30
CA ALA A 265 20.29 5.71 -30.30
C ALA A 265 21.17 6.89 -29.86
N ALA A 266 21.61 7.03 -28.60
CA ALA A 266 22.03 8.36 -28.10
C ALA A 266 23.34 8.53 -27.31
N LYS A 267 24.15 7.51 -26.97
CA LYS A 267 25.43 7.73 -26.23
C LYS A 267 26.55 6.72 -26.53
N THR A 268 27.80 7.19 -26.47
CA THR A 268 29.07 6.44 -26.53
C THR A 268 29.41 5.62 -25.26
N ARG A 269 28.51 5.57 -24.26
CA ARG A 269 28.68 4.79 -23.03
C ARG A 269 27.46 3.89 -22.83
N ASP A 270 27.72 2.59 -22.72
CA ASP A 270 26.75 1.49 -22.57
C ASP A 270 26.15 1.40 -21.16
N GLU A 271 25.79 2.54 -20.56
CA GLU A 271 25.23 2.58 -19.20
C GLU A 271 23.70 2.50 -19.24
N LYS A 272 23.17 1.30 -19.00
CA LYS A 272 21.73 1.07 -18.81
C LYS A 272 21.29 1.62 -17.46
N VAL A 273 20.29 2.49 -17.45
CA VAL A 273 19.77 3.13 -16.23
C VAL A 273 18.48 2.46 -15.79
N TRP A 274 18.39 2.13 -14.50
CA TRP A 274 17.18 1.61 -13.89
C TRP A 274 16.10 2.69 -13.76
N GLN A 275 14.91 2.37 -14.24
CA GLN A 275 13.69 3.15 -14.03
C GLN A 275 12.72 2.36 -13.16
N VAL A 276 11.90 3.10 -12.41
CA VAL A 276 10.84 2.53 -11.58
C VAL A 276 9.55 3.27 -11.88
N VAL A 277 8.51 2.52 -12.18
CA VAL A 277 7.17 3.02 -12.48
C VAL A 277 6.20 2.34 -11.54
N HIS A 278 5.45 3.14 -10.79
CA HIS A 278 4.36 2.68 -9.97
C HIS A 278 3.04 2.93 -10.70
N ILE A 279 2.12 1.97 -10.66
CA ILE A 279 0.76 2.10 -11.18
C ILE A 279 -0.20 1.78 -10.04
N ALA A 280 -0.90 2.78 -9.54
CA ALA A 280 -1.96 2.62 -8.56
C ALA A 280 -3.28 2.37 -9.29
N VAL A 281 -3.84 1.18 -9.09
CA VAL A 281 -5.06 0.71 -9.74
C VAL A 281 -6.12 0.41 -8.68
N PRO A 282 -7.30 1.06 -8.72
CA PRO A 282 -8.42 0.72 -7.87
C PRO A 282 -8.75 -0.78 -7.95
N VAL A 283 -8.80 -1.43 -6.80
CA VAL A 283 -9.36 -2.77 -6.65
C VAL A 283 -10.86 -2.58 -6.50
N ASP A 284 -11.58 -2.96 -7.54
CA ASP A 284 -13.01 -3.18 -7.50
C ASP A 284 -13.36 -4.40 -8.37
N SER A 285 -14.61 -4.82 -8.34
CA SER A 285 -15.13 -5.87 -9.22
C SER A 285 -15.20 -5.47 -10.70
N GLY A 286 -14.63 -4.32 -11.08
CA GLY A 286 -14.54 -3.83 -12.45
C GLY A 286 -13.43 -4.49 -13.27
N SER A 287 -13.47 -4.29 -14.58
CA SER A 287 -12.57 -4.96 -15.54
C SER A 287 -11.13 -4.43 -15.51
N ALA A 288 -10.88 -3.22 -15.01
CA ALA A 288 -9.57 -2.57 -15.14
C ALA A 288 -8.48 -3.32 -14.35
N TYR A 289 -8.71 -3.59 -13.06
CA TYR A 289 -7.73 -4.29 -12.23
C TYR A 289 -7.43 -5.70 -12.74
N ALA A 290 -8.45 -6.47 -13.13
CA ALA A 290 -8.26 -7.81 -13.66
C ALA A 290 -7.50 -7.80 -14.99
N ALA A 291 -7.88 -6.92 -15.92
CA ALA A 291 -7.20 -6.78 -17.20
C ALA A 291 -5.74 -6.32 -17.03
N ILE A 292 -5.49 -5.32 -16.18
CA ILE A 292 -4.13 -4.84 -15.90
C ILE A 292 -3.30 -5.92 -15.22
N SER A 293 -3.88 -6.70 -14.29
CA SER A 293 -3.19 -7.84 -13.66
C SER A 293 -2.82 -8.91 -14.68
N SER A 294 -3.63 -9.13 -15.72
CA SER A 294 -3.33 -10.07 -16.80
C SER A 294 -2.26 -9.56 -17.75
N ILE A 295 -2.19 -8.24 -17.98
CA ILE A 295 -1.15 -7.62 -18.79
C ILE A 295 0.18 -7.55 -18.02
N LEU A 296 0.10 -7.37 -16.69
CA LEU A 296 1.22 -7.16 -15.77
C LEU A 296 1.27 -8.24 -14.68
N PRO A 297 1.53 -9.52 -15.02
CA PRO A 297 1.72 -10.57 -14.04
C PRO A 297 2.88 -10.25 -13.08
N GLU A 298 2.76 -10.69 -11.83
CA GLU A 298 3.81 -10.52 -10.83
C GLU A 298 5.02 -11.43 -11.11
N GLY A 299 6.21 -10.93 -10.79
CA GLY A 299 7.47 -11.64 -10.93
C GLY A 299 8.40 -11.04 -11.99
N ASN A 300 9.45 -11.79 -12.30
CA ASN A 300 10.34 -11.46 -13.42
C ASN A 300 9.65 -11.89 -14.71
N PHE A 301 9.41 -10.94 -15.62
CA PHE A 301 8.68 -11.21 -16.86
C PHE A 301 9.35 -12.25 -17.74
N LYS A 302 10.68 -12.30 -17.71
CA LYS A 302 11.48 -13.32 -18.41
C LYS A 302 11.19 -14.73 -17.90
N ASP A 303 11.04 -14.88 -16.59
CA ASP A 303 10.79 -16.17 -15.94
C ASP A 303 9.32 -16.57 -16.10
N ALA A 304 8.39 -15.61 -16.01
CA ALA A 304 6.96 -15.82 -16.25
C ALA A 304 6.66 -16.28 -17.69
N LYS A 305 7.33 -15.68 -18.70
CA LYS A 305 7.21 -16.09 -20.10
C LYS A 305 7.74 -17.50 -20.33
N THR A 306 8.87 -17.83 -19.71
CA THR A 306 9.47 -19.17 -19.82
C THR A 306 8.58 -20.24 -19.17
N ALA A 307 7.97 -19.94 -18.02
CA ALA A 307 7.03 -20.83 -17.35
C ALA A 307 5.72 -21.03 -18.13
N ALA A 308 5.18 -19.98 -18.73
CA ALA A 308 3.97 -20.06 -19.55
C ALA A 308 4.17 -20.93 -20.81
N ILE A 309 5.30 -20.77 -21.50
CA ILE A 309 5.67 -21.61 -22.66
C ILE A 309 5.82 -23.08 -22.22
N ALA A 310 6.44 -23.34 -21.07
CA ALA A 310 6.58 -24.70 -20.56
C ALA A 310 5.22 -25.34 -20.24
N ALA A 311 4.25 -24.58 -19.71
CA ALA A 311 2.91 -25.07 -19.43
C ALA A 311 2.12 -25.41 -20.71
N GLU A 312 2.20 -24.55 -21.74
CA GLU A 312 1.54 -24.76 -23.04
C GLU A 312 2.10 -25.99 -23.76
N VAL A 313 3.43 -26.18 -23.75
CA VAL A 313 4.07 -27.38 -24.32
C VAL A 313 3.62 -28.65 -23.60
N VAL A 314 3.46 -28.61 -22.28
CA VAL A 314 2.96 -29.76 -21.51
C VAL A 314 1.50 -30.08 -21.87
N GLU A 315 0.65 -29.06 -22.03
CA GLU A 315 -0.76 -29.24 -22.42
C GLU A 315 -0.89 -29.82 -23.84
N GLU A 316 -0.05 -29.37 -24.77
CA GLU A 316 0.01 -29.91 -26.14
C GLU A 316 0.54 -31.36 -26.17
N MET A 317 1.51 -31.70 -25.32
CA MET A 317 2.00 -33.07 -25.15
C MET A 317 0.94 -34.02 -24.57
N VAL A 318 0.11 -33.54 -23.65
CA VAL A 318 -1.00 -34.33 -23.06
C VAL A 318 -2.10 -34.56 -24.11
N ASN A 319 -2.54 -33.52 -24.80
CA ASN A 319 -3.60 -33.63 -25.81
C ASN A 319 -3.19 -34.47 -27.04
N SER A 320 -1.90 -34.52 -27.37
CA SER A 320 -1.39 -35.39 -28.44
C SER A 320 -1.24 -36.86 -28.03
N SER A 321 -1.08 -37.15 -26.74
CA SER A 321 -1.07 -38.53 -26.23
C SER A 321 -2.45 -39.18 -26.24
N ASP A 322 -3.51 -38.42 -25.97
CA ASP A 322 -4.89 -38.93 -25.98
C ASP A 322 -5.40 -39.27 -27.40
N LEU A 323 -4.86 -38.63 -28.44
CA LEU A 323 -5.19 -38.95 -29.83
C LEU A 323 -4.53 -40.26 -30.31
N ASN A 324 -3.47 -40.71 -29.65
CA ASN A 324 -2.69 -41.88 -30.05
C ASN A 324 -3.16 -43.19 -29.37
N GLU A 325 -4.08 -43.11 -28.40
CA GLU A 325 -4.70 -44.28 -27.75
C GLU A 325 -6.03 -44.72 -28.39
N SER A 326 -6.47 -44.04 -29.47
CA SER A 326 -7.74 -44.32 -30.17
C SER A 326 -7.60 -44.91 -31.59
N ALA A 327 -6.40 -45.37 -31.98
CA ALA A 327 -6.09 -45.99 -33.27
C ALA A 327 -5.73 -47.48 -33.15
#